data_AF-A0A8T4JT64-F1
#
_entry.id   AF-A0A8T4JT64-F1
#
_cell.length_a   1.000
_cell.length_b   1.000
_cell.length_c   1.000
_cell.angle_alpha   90.00
_cell.angle_beta   90.00
_cell.angle_gamma   90.00
#
_symmetry.space_group_name_H-M   'P 1'
#
loop_
_entity.id
_entity.type
_entity.pdbx_description
1 polymer ?
#
loop_
_entity_poly.entity_id
_entity_poly.type
_entity_poly.pdbx_seq_one_letter_code
_entity_poly.pdbx_strand_id
1 'polypeptide(L)'
;MELYLTENVRLGYRTGELIRMAAFALLGVLIGSSVFGVDLEFDLGSVLAELFMLSMGVLCIWKGTFGPICRQSDSRLAHRLAECFYASPEPEISFDRLSGAIGGKNVERKVRHLIQKKYLKNISLDMSNKRIMLTAFDKATQEEEYKTVVCPYCGGKNVIRPGWASSCEYCGSKLI
;
A
#
# COMPACT_ATOMS: atom_id res chain seq x y z
N MET A 1 4.38 -8.30 -9.03
CA MET A 1 3.75 -7.40 -8.01
C MET A 1 3.14 -8.13 -6.82
N GLU A 2 2.56 -9.34 -6.96
CA GLU A 2 1.88 -10.05 -5.84
C GLU A 2 2.79 -10.58 -4.72
N LEU A 3 4.11 -10.59 -4.93
CA LEU A 3 5.08 -11.10 -3.97
C LEU A 3 5.11 -10.33 -2.65
N TYR A 4 4.91 -9.01 -2.70
CA TYR A 4 5.01 -8.14 -1.53
C TYR A 4 3.66 -7.73 -0.93
N LEU A 5 2.55 -8.08 -1.59
CA LEU A 5 1.18 -7.72 -1.16
C LEU A 5 0.44 -8.92 -0.56
N THR A 6 -0.39 -8.65 0.45
CA THR A 6 -1.28 -9.64 1.05
C THR A 6 -2.70 -9.54 0.48
N GLU A 7 -3.50 -10.58 0.69
CA GLU A 7 -4.92 -10.60 0.31
C GLU A 7 -5.75 -9.53 1.05
N ASN A 8 -5.29 -9.09 2.23
CA ASN A 8 -5.93 -8.03 3.01
C ASN A 8 -5.99 -6.68 2.25
N VAL A 9 -5.04 -6.45 1.33
CA VAL A 9 -5.03 -5.26 0.48
C VAL A 9 -6.17 -5.30 -0.54
N ARG A 10 -6.48 -6.48 -1.10
CA ARG A 10 -7.58 -6.70 -2.06
C ARG A 10 -8.95 -6.60 -1.40
N LEU A 11 -9.07 -7.10 -0.18
CA LEU A 11 -10.32 -7.07 0.60
C LEU A 11 -10.72 -5.67 1.07
N GLY A 12 -9.79 -4.70 1.04
CA GLY A 12 -10.03 -3.31 1.45
C GLY A 12 -11.08 -2.57 0.62
N TYR A 13 -11.56 -3.13 -0.49
CA TYR A 13 -12.56 -2.53 -1.39
C TYR A 13 -13.97 -3.12 -1.28
N ARG A 14 -14.23 -4.07 -0.37
CA ARG A 14 -15.50 -4.82 -0.40
C ARG A 14 -16.70 -3.93 -0.03
N THR A 15 -17.37 -3.40 -1.05
CA THR A 15 -18.81 -3.08 -1.27
C THR A 15 -19.77 -2.95 -0.08
N GLY A 16 -19.60 -3.72 1.00
CA GLY A 16 -20.37 -3.61 2.24
C GLY A 16 -20.22 -2.28 2.98
N GLU A 17 -19.09 -1.56 2.83
CA GLU A 17 -18.94 -0.24 3.44
C GLU A 17 -19.76 0.84 2.72
N LEU A 18 -19.84 0.82 1.39
CA LEU A 18 -20.72 1.72 0.62
C LEU A 18 -22.20 1.47 0.95
N ILE A 19 -22.60 0.20 1.08
CA ILE A 19 -23.95 -0.19 1.48
C ILE A 19 -24.28 0.32 2.89
N ARG A 20 -23.34 0.21 3.84
CA ARG A 20 -23.51 0.76 5.20
C ARG A 20 -23.68 2.28 5.17
N MET A 21 -22.87 2.98 4.37
CA MET A 21 -22.93 4.43 4.26
C MET A 21 -24.25 4.92 3.67
N ALA A 22 -24.75 4.26 2.62
CA ALA A 22 -26.06 4.55 2.05
C ALA A 22 -27.20 4.26 3.04
N ALA A 23 -27.14 3.15 3.78
CA ALA A 23 -28.15 2.80 4.78
C ALA A 23 -28.24 3.82 5.93
N PHE A 24 -27.11 4.33 6.43
CA PHE A 24 -27.11 5.35 7.49
C PHE A 24 -27.58 6.72 6.99
N ALA A 25 -27.27 7.09 5.75
CA ALA A 25 -27.79 8.32 5.16
C ALA A 25 -29.33 8.28 5.03
N LEU A 26 -29.89 7.16 4.60
CA LEU A 26 -31.35 6.96 4.52
C LEU A 26 -32.01 7.00 5.91
N LEU A 27 -31.40 6.37 6.92
CA LEU A 27 -31.89 6.43 8.30
C LEU A 27 -31.90 7.86 8.85
N GLY A 28 -30.85 8.65 8.56
CA GLY A 28 -30.77 10.06 8.96
C GLY A 28 -31.88 10.93 8.34
N VAL A 29 -32.20 10.72 7.06
CA VAL A 29 -33.29 11.43 6.37
C VAL A 29 -34.65 11.06 6.96
N LEU A 30 -34.88 9.77 7.28
CA LEU A 30 -36.12 9.32 7.91
C LEU A 30 -36.33 9.98 9.29
N ILE A 31 -35.29 10.01 10.13
CA ILE A 31 -35.35 10.64 11.46
C ILE A 31 -35.57 12.16 11.32
N GLY A 32 -34.88 12.83 10.40
CA GLY A 32 -35.09 14.26 10.14
C GLY A 32 -36.52 14.57 9.68
N SER A 33 -37.10 13.73 8.83
CA SER A 33 -38.47 13.91 8.34
C SER A 33 -39.54 13.77 9.43
N SER A 34 -39.31 12.96 10.46
CA SER A 34 -40.22 12.85 11.60
C SER A 34 -40.22 14.05 12.55
N VAL A 35 -39.20 14.91 12.50
CA VAL A 35 -39.06 16.09 13.39
C VAL A 35 -39.84 17.31 12.86
N PHE A 36 -39.99 17.47 11.55
CA PHE A 36 -40.70 18.63 10.96
C PHE A 36 -42.23 18.56 11.06
N GLY A 37 -42.79 17.51 11.66
CA GLY A 37 -44.23 17.30 11.78
C GLY A 37 -44.82 17.50 13.18
N VAL A 38 -44.02 17.91 14.18
CA VAL A 38 -44.45 17.92 15.59
C VAL A 38 -44.49 19.34 16.14
N ASP A 39 -45.66 19.75 16.64
CA ASP A 39 -45.86 21.04 17.32
C ASP A 39 -44.92 21.20 18.52
N LEU A 40 -44.37 22.40 18.65
CA LEU A 40 -43.18 22.75 19.42
C LEU A 40 -43.49 23.07 20.89
N GLU A 41 -43.81 22.06 21.69
CA GLU A 41 -43.76 22.18 23.16
C GLU A 41 -42.36 21.75 23.66
N PHE A 42 -41.56 22.74 24.05
CA PHE A 42 -40.14 22.57 24.40
C PHE A 42 -39.96 21.85 25.74
N ASP A 43 -40.00 20.51 25.69
CA ASP A 43 -39.64 19.68 26.83
C ASP A 43 -38.13 19.37 26.81
N LEU A 44 -37.45 19.53 27.95
CA LEU A 44 -35.98 19.39 28.06
C LEU A 44 -35.52 17.99 27.61
N GLY A 45 -36.37 16.97 27.83
CA GLY A 45 -36.14 15.61 27.38
C GLY A 45 -36.13 15.45 25.86
N SER A 46 -36.94 16.22 25.14
CA SER A 46 -36.99 16.21 23.67
C SER A 46 -35.69 16.77 23.09
N VAL A 47 -35.23 17.93 23.61
CA VAL A 47 -33.98 18.57 23.17
C VAL A 47 -32.75 17.67 23.43
N LEU A 48 -32.71 16.99 24.57
CA LEU A 48 -31.63 16.05 24.89
C LEU A 48 -31.63 14.82 23.97
N ALA A 49 -32.81 14.29 23.64
CA ALA A 49 -32.95 13.17 22.72
C ALA A 49 -32.47 13.54 21.30
N GLU A 50 -32.80 14.73 20.81
CA GLU A 50 -32.35 15.23 19.51
C GLU A 50 -30.83 15.39 19.45
N LEU A 51 -30.22 16.01 20.48
CA LEU A 51 -28.77 16.15 20.56
C LEU A 51 -28.07 14.79 20.61
N PHE A 52 -28.65 13.81 21.32
CA PHE A 52 -28.11 12.46 21.38
C PHE A 52 -28.14 11.79 19.99
N MET A 53 -29.27 11.88 19.27
CA MET A 53 -29.42 11.31 17.93
C MET A 53 -28.50 11.97 16.90
N LEU A 54 -28.34 13.30 16.96
CA LEU A 54 -27.38 14.02 16.11
C LEU A 54 -25.94 13.61 16.41
N SER A 55 -25.57 13.50 17.69
CA SER A 55 -24.22 13.09 18.08
C SER A 55 -23.89 11.66 17.63
N MET A 56 -24.84 10.74 17.76
CA MET A 56 -24.71 9.36 17.28
C MET A 56 -24.66 9.30 15.76
N GLY A 57 -25.44 10.13 15.06
CA GLY A 57 -25.37 10.28 13.60
C GLY A 57 -23.98 10.73 13.14
N VAL A 58 -23.41 11.77 13.76
CA VAL A 58 -22.05 12.25 13.46
C VAL A 58 -21.00 11.19 13.77
N LEU A 59 -21.12 10.46 14.88
CA LEU A 59 -20.18 9.39 15.26
C LEU A 59 -20.22 8.21 14.26
N CYS A 60 -21.42 7.85 13.80
CA CYS A 60 -21.65 6.83 12.78
C CYS A 60 -21.09 7.25 11.42
N ILE A 61 -21.30 8.51 11.00
CA ILE A 61 -20.72 9.06 9.78
C ILE A 61 -19.20 9.11 9.91
N TRP A 62 -18.66 9.56 11.04
CA TRP A 62 -17.21 9.61 11.26
C TRP A 62 -16.60 8.22 11.14
N LYS A 63 -17.11 7.23 11.89
CA LYS A 63 -16.61 5.85 11.83
C LYS A 63 -16.87 5.19 10.47
N GLY A 64 -17.99 5.51 9.85
CA GLY A 64 -18.40 4.98 8.55
C GLY A 64 -17.61 5.55 7.38
N THR A 65 -17.17 6.82 7.45
CA THR A 65 -16.50 7.53 6.34
C THR A 65 -14.98 7.49 6.48
N PHE A 66 -14.43 7.77 7.67
CA PHE A 66 -12.99 7.85 7.87
C PHE A 66 -12.30 6.48 7.87
N GLY A 67 -12.97 5.44 8.39
CA GLY A 67 -12.46 4.07 8.35
C GLY A 67 -12.12 3.59 6.93
N PRO A 68 -13.07 3.64 5.98
CA PRO A 68 -12.85 3.28 4.58
C PRO A 68 -11.81 4.16 3.89
N ILE A 69 -11.85 5.48 4.10
CA ILE A 69 -10.94 6.42 3.44
C ILE A 69 -9.49 6.13 3.86
N CYS A 70 -9.25 5.91 5.15
CA CYS A 70 -7.93 5.52 5.65
C CYS A 70 -7.50 4.16 5.07
N ARG A 71 -8.41 3.17 5.00
CA ARG A 71 -8.13 1.87 4.38
C ARG A 71 -7.76 1.98 2.90
N GLN A 72 -8.47 2.82 2.14
CA GLN A 72 -8.20 3.02 0.73
C GLN A 72 -6.87 3.73 0.50
N SER A 73 -6.56 4.74 1.31
CA SER A 73 -5.25 5.41 1.30
C SER A 73 -4.12 4.41 1.59
N ASP A 74 -4.28 3.60 2.64
CA ASP A 74 -3.29 2.60 3.06
C ASP A 74 -3.08 1.53 1.98
N SER A 75 -4.15 1.08 1.32
CA SER A 75 -4.08 0.13 0.20
C SER A 75 -3.33 0.71 -1.01
N ARG A 76 -3.64 1.94 -1.43
CA ARG A 76 -2.92 2.62 -2.52
C ARG A 76 -1.44 2.82 -2.18
N LEU A 77 -1.12 3.11 -0.92
CA LEU A 77 0.26 3.27 -0.48
C LEU A 77 1.00 1.93 -0.49
N ALA A 78 0.34 0.85 -0.07
CA ALA A 78 0.90 -0.50 -0.13
C ALA A 78 1.21 -0.91 -1.58
N HIS A 79 0.32 -0.61 -2.54
CA HIS A 79 0.57 -0.85 -3.96
C HIS A 79 1.79 -0.09 -4.49
N ARG A 80 1.89 1.21 -4.21
CA ARG A 80 3.07 2.02 -4.61
C ARG A 80 4.37 1.51 -4.00
N LEU A 81 4.34 1.09 -2.74
CA LEU A 81 5.49 0.46 -2.09
C LEU A 81 5.88 -0.85 -2.78
N ALA A 82 4.91 -1.72 -3.06
CA ALA A 82 5.16 -3.00 -3.71
C ALA A 82 5.73 -2.83 -5.12
N GLU A 83 5.28 -1.82 -5.87
CA GLU A 83 5.89 -1.40 -7.15
C GLU A 83 7.34 -0.95 -6.97
N CYS A 84 7.62 -0.11 -5.97
CA CYS A 84 8.99 0.34 -5.68
C CYS A 84 9.91 -0.83 -5.30
N PHE A 85 9.40 -1.80 -4.54
CA PHE A 85 10.16 -2.99 -4.16
C PHE A 85 10.43 -3.90 -5.35
N TYR A 86 9.44 -4.07 -6.23
CA TYR A 86 9.60 -4.88 -7.44
C TYR A 86 10.56 -4.25 -8.46
N ALA A 87 10.61 -2.92 -8.55
CA ALA A 87 11.54 -2.20 -9.43
C ALA A 87 12.97 -2.09 -8.86
N SER A 88 13.22 -2.56 -7.63
CA SER A 88 14.53 -2.43 -7.00
C SER A 88 15.49 -3.51 -7.50
N PRO A 89 16.67 -3.15 -8.03
CA PRO A 89 17.68 -4.12 -8.44
C PRO A 89 18.45 -4.73 -7.25
N GLU A 90 18.33 -4.12 -6.06
CA GLU A 90 19.02 -4.53 -4.85
C GLU A 90 18.01 -5.11 -3.82
N PRO A 91 18.42 -6.14 -3.06
CA PRO A 91 17.59 -6.73 -2.01
C PRO A 91 17.44 -5.83 -0.77
N GLU A 92 18.24 -4.76 -0.67
CA GLU A 92 18.19 -3.76 0.38
C GLU A 92 17.77 -2.40 -0.18
N ILE A 93 16.84 -1.73 0.49
CA ILE A 93 16.35 -0.40 0.08
C ILE A 93 16.44 0.55 1.27
N SER A 94 17.12 1.68 1.09
CA SER A 94 17.17 2.74 2.11
C SER A 94 15.85 3.50 2.18
N PHE A 95 15.46 3.93 3.39
CA PHE A 95 14.25 4.76 3.55
C PHE A 95 14.34 6.10 2.80
N ASP A 96 15.53 6.64 2.60
CA ASP A 96 15.73 7.90 1.86
C ASP A 96 15.34 7.73 0.39
N ARG A 97 15.77 6.65 -0.26
CA ARG A 97 15.38 6.33 -1.64
C ARG A 97 13.87 6.11 -1.76
N LEU A 98 13.29 5.41 -0.78
CA LEU A 98 11.86 5.18 -0.71
C LEU A 98 11.05 6.48 -0.51
N SER A 99 11.61 7.43 0.24
CA SER A 99 11.01 8.75 0.47
C SER A 99 10.98 9.62 -0.77
N GLY A 100 12.02 9.53 -1.60
CA GLY A 100 12.05 10.16 -2.93
C GLY A 100 11.02 9.56 -3.88
N ALA A 101 10.86 8.23 -3.87
CA ALA A 101 9.96 7.53 -4.80
C ALA A 101 8.47 7.73 -4.47
N ILE A 102 8.11 7.70 -3.19
CA ILE A 102 6.69 7.72 -2.75
C ILE A 102 6.22 9.14 -2.43
N GLY A 103 7.16 10.06 -2.19
CA GLY A 103 6.86 11.44 -1.83
C GLY A 103 6.26 11.53 -0.43
N GLY A 104 7.08 11.88 0.56
CA GLY A 104 6.56 12.26 1.86
C GLY A 104 7.52 12.09 3.02
N LYS A 105 7.20 12.78 4.11
CA LYS A 105 7.88 12.64 5.40
C LYS A 105 7.37 11.39 6.13
N ASN A 106 8.18 10.85 7.04
CA ASN A 106 7.83 9.72 7.91
C ASN A 106 7.50 8.40 7.19
N VAL A 107 8.21 8.09 6.10
CA VAL A 107 8.00 6.84 5.35
C VAL A 107 8.18 5.60 6.23
N GLU A 108 9.15 5.59 7.12
CA GLU A 108 9.38 4.50 8.07
C GLU A 108 8.12 4.17 8.89
N ARG A 109 7.44 5.21 9.41
CA ARG A 109 6.21 5.05 10.19
C ARG A 109 5.08 4.47 9.33
N LYS A 110 4.97 4.91 8.07
CA LYS A 110 3.95 4.43 7.13
C LYS A 110 4.19 2.96 6.75
N VAL A 111 5.43 2.59 6.45
CA VAL A 111 5.81 1.20 6.15
C VAL A 111 5.53 0.30 7.36
N ARG A 112 5.93 0.72 8.57
CA ARG A 112 5.63 -0.01 9.81
C ARG A 112 4.13 -0.19 10.02
N HIS A 113 3.34 0.86 9.82
CA HIS A 113 1.87 0.81 9.93
C HIS A 113 1.28 -0.21 8.94
N LEU A 114 1.75 -0.25 7.71
CA LEU A 114 1.28 -1.21 6.70
C LEU A 114 1.68 -2.65 7.01
N ILE A 115 2.86 -2.87 7.59
CA ILE A 115 3.27 -4.20 8.07
C ILE A 115 2.38 -4.64 9.24
N GLN A 116 2.10 -3.75 10.20
CA GLN A 116 1.19 -4.03 11.31
C GLN A 116 -0.25 -4.34 10.83
N LYS A 117 -0.72 -3.63 9.80
CA LYS A 117 -1.99 -3.91 9.13
C LYS A 117 -1.99 -5.18 8.28
N LYS A 118 -0.84 -5.88 8.20
CA LYS A 118 -0.64 -7.08 7.37
C LYS A 118 -0.98 -6.81 5.90
N TYR A 119 -0.64 -5.64 5.37
CA TYR A 119 -0.81 -5.28 3.95
C TYR A 119 0.42 -5.65 3.13
N LEU A 120 1.59 -5.61 3.77
CA LEU A 120 2.87 -5.97 3.20
C LEU A 120 3.36 -7.29 3.80
N LYS A 121 3.98 -8.14 2.97
CA LYS A 121 4.60 -9.41 3.36
C LYS A 121 5.99 -9.53 2.73
N ASN A 122 6.77 -10.50 3.19
CA ASN A 122 8.09 -10.83 2.65
C ASN A 122 9.12 -9.69 2.72
N ILE A 123 9.03 -8.89 3.78
CA ILE A 123 9.86 -7.71 4.02
C ILE A 123 10.26 -7.72 5.50
N SER A 124 11.54 -7.49 5.78
CA SER A 124 12.05 -7.21 7.13
C SER A 124 12.56 -5.78 7.23
N LEU A 125 12.35 -5.17 8.40
CA LEU A 125 12.81 -3.81 8.69
C LEU A 125 14.07 -3.88 9.54
N ASP A 126 15.16 -3.31 9.03
CA ASP A 126 16.35 -3.04 9.82
C ASP A 126 16.27 -1.60 10.36
N MET A 127 15.89 -1.52 11.63
CA MET A 127 15.72 -0.27 12.36
C MET A 127 17.04 0.44 12.66
N SER A 128 18.13 -0.32 12.81
CA SER A 128 19.44 0.21 13.16
C SER A 128 20.06 0.95 11.98
N ASN A 129 19.93 0.36 10.79
CA ASN A 129 20.50 0.93 9.57
C ASN A 129 19.51 1.72 8.72
N LYS A 130 18.26 1.87 9.16
CA LYS A 130 17.21 2.57 8.40
C LYS A 130 17.05 1.98 6.99
N ARG A 131 17.00 0.66 6.90
CA ARG A 131 16.88 -0.10 5.65
C ARG A 131 15.73 -1.09 5.70
N ILE A 132 15.19 -1.36 4.52
CA ILE A 132 14.20 -2.39 4.28
C ILE A 132 14.91 -3.52 3.55
N MET A 133 14.84 -4.74 4.08
CA MET A 133 15.38 -5.93 3.42
C MET A 133 14.22 -6.74 2.82
N LEU A 134 14.32 -7.04 1.53
CA LEU A 134 13.34 -7.83 0.81
C LEU A 134 13.65 -9.32 1.01
N THR A 135 12.80 -10.01 1.78
CA THR A 135 13.01 -11.41 2.15
C THR A 135 12.67 -12.37 1.00
N ALA A 136 11.62 -12.05 0.24
CA ALA A 136 11.37 -12.68 -1.05
C ALA A 136 11.96 -11.77 -2.13
N PHE A 137 13.27 -11.86 -2.32
CA PHE A 137 13.92 -11.28 -3.49
C PHE A 137 13.91 -12.37 -4.57
N ASP A 138 13.08 -12.20 -5.60
CA ASP A 138 12.96 -13.19 -6.68
C ASP A 138 14.29 -13.32 -7.41
N LYS A 139 15.05 -14.36 -7.07
CA LYS A 139 16.26 -14.76 -7.81
C LYS A 139 15.96 -15.05 -9.28
N ALA A 140 14.73 -15.42 -9.61
CA ALA A 140 14.28 -15.70 -10.97
C ALA A 140 14.33 -14.46 -11.88
N THR A 141 14.08 -13.25 -11.36
CA THR A 141 14.18 -12.01 -12.14
C THR A 141 15.64 -11.60 -12.38
N GLN A 142 16.56 -11.97 -11.49
CA GLN A 142 18.00 -11.81 -11.72
C GLN A 142 18.55 -12.79 -12.77
N GLU A 143 18.04 -14.04 -12.82
CA GLU A 143 18.43 -15.00 -13.87
C GLU A 143 18.00 -14.56 -15.28
N GLU A 144 16.88 -13.84 -15.41
CA GLU A 144 16.47 -13.25 -16.69
C GLU A 144 17.32 -12.03 -17.08
N GLU A 145 17.99 -11.41 -16.13
CA GLU A 145 18.80 -10.21 -16.35
C GLU A 145 20.27 -10.52 -16.67
N TYR A 146 20.77 -11.70 -16.33
CA TYR A 146 22.16 -12.07 -16.60
C TYR A 146 22.24 -13.40 -17.36
N LYS A 147 22.61 -13.34 -18.63
CA LYS A 147 22.81 -14.52 -19.49
C LYS A 147 24.28 -14.91 -19.51
N THR A 148 24.56 -16.17 -19.27
CA THR A 148 25.91 -16.71 -19.49
C THR A 148 26.13 -16.92 -20.99
N VAL A 149 27.07 -16.18 -21.56
CA VAL A 149 27.46 -16.26 -22.98
C VAL A 149 28.90 -16.76 -23.08
N VAL A 150 29.13 -17.68 -24.02
CA VAL A 150 30.47 -18.19 -24.33
C VAL A 150 31.12 -17.26 -25.34
N CYS A 151 32.33 -16.76 -25.04
CA CYS A 151 33.07 -15.91 -25.95
C CYS A 151 33.44 -16.69 -27.23
N PRO A 152 33.10 -16.19 -28.43
CA PRO A 152 33.43 -16.87 -29.69
C PRO A 152 34.94 -16.88 -30.00
N TYR A 153 35.72 -15.99 -29.39
CA TYR A 153 37.15 -15.86 -29.65
C TYR A 153 38.01 -16.74 -28.75
N CYS A 154 37.69 -16.83 -27.45
CA CYS A 154 38.52 -17.55 -26.48
C CYS A 154 37.81 -18.73 -25.79
N GLY A 155 36.51 -18.94 -26.06
CA GLY A 155 35.72 -19.99 -25.41
C GLY A 155 35.41 -19.74 -23.92
N GLY A 156 35.80 -18.58 -23.37
CA GLY A 156 35.55 -18.22 -21.98
C GLY A 156 34.06 -17.98 -21.70
N LYS A 157 33.54 -18.50 -20.58
CA LYS A 157 32.16 -18.24 -20.13
C LYS A 157 32.11 -16.89 -19.43
N ASN A 158 31.31 -15.97 -19.93
CA ASN A 158 31.10 -14.65 -19.34
C ASN A 158 29.63 -14.48 -18.98
N VAL A 159 29.36 -13.73 -17.92
CA VAL A 159 28.00 -13.40 -17.48
C VAL A 159 27.68 -11.99 -17.96
N ILE A 160 26.72 -11.83 -18.86
CA ILE A 160 26.41 -10.54 -19.49
C ILE A 160 24.95 -10.14 -19.28
N ARG A 161 24.68 -8.83 -19.22
CA ARG A 161 23.32 -8.29 -19.21
C ARG A 161 22.83 -8.12 -20.64
N PRO A 162 21.70 -8.74 -21.05
CA PRO A 162 21.22 -8.66 -22.42
C PRO A 162 20.90 -7.20 -22.78
N GLY A 163 21.33 -6.78 -23.98
CA GLY A 163 21.13 -5.42 -24.48
C GLY A 163 22.20 -4.40 -24.08
N TRP A 164 23.22 -4.80 -23.32
CA TRP A 164 24.37 -3.95 -22.98
C TRP A 164 25.64 -4.43 -23.68
N ALA A 165 26.42 -3.49 -24.21
CA ALA A 165 27.72 -3.79 -24.78
C ALA A 165 28.66 -4.22 -23.65
N SER A 166 29.15 -5.46 -23.70
CA SER A 166 30.04 -6.04 -22.70
C SER A 166 31.29 -6.59 -23.38
N SER A 167 32.41 -6.63 -22.66
CA SER A 167 33.67 -7.19 -23.15
C SER A 167 33.99 -8.46 -22.39
N CYS A 168 34.61 -9.42 -23.07
CA CYS A 168 35.07 -10.67 -22.46
C CYS A 168 36.13 -10.38 -21.39
N GLU A 169 35.95 -10.93 -20.20
CA GLU A 169 36.88 -10.78 -19.08
C GLU A 169 38.26 -11.41 -19.35
N TYR A 170 38.30 -12.41 -20.22
CA TYR A 170 39.53 -13.17 -20.50
C TYR A 170 40.37 -12.57 -21.63
N CYS A 171 39.74 -12.09 -22.70
CA CYS A 171 40.44 -11.65 -23.92
C CYS A 171 40.11 -10.22 -24.35
N GLY A 172 39.23 -9.52 -23.63
CA GLY A 172 38.84 -8.15 -23.94
C GLY A 172 38.00 -7.98 -25.21
N SER A 173 37.68 -9.06 -25.92
CA SER A 173 36.86 -9.02 -27.14
C SER A 173 35.43 -8.60 -26.81
N LYS A 174 34.79 -7.80 -27.67
CA LYS A 174 33.38 -7.43 -27.49
C LYS A 174 32.47 -8.66 -27.59
N LEU A 175 31.57 -8.79 -26.62
CA LEU A 175 30.49 -9.76 -26.58
C LEU A 175 29.21 -9.05 -27.00
N ILE A 176 28.55 -9.60 -28.03
CA ILE A 176 27.28 -9.12 -28.60
C ILE A 176 26.20 -10.14 -28.24
#